data_AF-A0A9X3WQD9-F1
#
_entry.id   AF-A0A9X3WQD9-F1
#
_cell.length_a   1.000
_cell.length_b   1.000
_cell.length_c   1.000
_cell.angle_alpha   90.00
_cell.angle_beta   90.00
_cell.angle_gamma   90.00
#
_symmetry.space_group_name_H-M   'P 1'
#
loop_
_entity.id
_entity.type
_entity.pdbx_description
1 polymer ?
#
loop_
_entity_poly.entity_id
_entity_poly.type
_entity_poly.pdbx_seq_one_letter_code
_entity_poly.pdbx_strand_id
1 'polypeptide(L)'
;MECITNIESYLPNGEDDFFSSKLIQDAVIRNLEIIGEATKRISKVYREQHLHVPWREMAGLRDVLIHDYFGVDNGIVWNVVEKEIPPLKEKINDLLEQS
;
A
#
# COMPACT_ATOMS: atom_id res chain seq x y z
N MET A 1 0.20 -1.16 9.99
CA MET A 1 1.57 -1.70 9.92
C MET A 1 1.61 -3.13 9.39
N GLU A 2 0.77 -4.05 9.88
CA GLU A 2 0.76 -5.46 9.44
C GLU A 2 0.83 -5.67 7.92
N CYS A 3 -0.03 -5.00 7.13
CA CYS A 3 -0.03 -5.16 5.67
C CYS A 3 1.29 -4.74 5.00
N ILE A 4 1.94 -3.69 5.49
CA ILE A 4 3.23 -3.23 4.96
C ILE A 4 4.30 -4.28 5.30
N THR A 5 4.31 -4.77 6.53
CA THR A 5 5.24 -5.83 6.95
C THR A 5 5.04 -7.12 6.16
N ASN A 6 3.79 -7.50 5.86
CA ASN A 6 3.50 -8.65 5.01
C ASN A 6 4.09 -8.47 3.61
N ILE A 7 3.87 -7.32 2.97
CA ILE A 7 4.42 -7.01 1.64
C ILE A 7 5.95 -7.15 1.65
N GLU A 8 6.64 -6.57 2.63
CA GLU A 8 8.09 -6.67 2.78
C GLU A 8 8.56 -8.12 2.97
N SER A 9 7.81 -8.91 3.76
CA SER A 9 8.15 -10.31 4.04
C SER A 9 8.06 -11.23 2.81
N TYR A 10 7.22 -10.88 1.83
CA TYR A 10 7.08 -11.65 0.59
C TYR A 10 8.16 -11.32 -0.44
N LEU A 11 8.90 -10.23 -0.24
CA LEU A 11 9.79 -9.63 -1.24
C LEU A 11 11.23 -9.45 -0.72
N PRO A 12 11.88 -10.46 -0.13
CA PRO A 12 13.27 -10.34 0.33
C PRO A 12 14.28 -9.97 -0.77
N ASN A 13 14.01 -10.32 -2.03
CA ASN A 13 14.79 -9.99 -3.22
C ASN A 13 14.10 -8.91 -4.09
N GLY A 14 13.05 -8.26 -3.59
CA GLY A 14 12.37 -7.17 -4.29
C GLY A 14 11.65 -7.62 -5.56
N GLU A 15 11.98 -6.97 -6.68
CA GLU A 15 11.27 -7.11 -7.96
C GLU A 15 11.26 -8.56 -8.46
N ASP A 16 12.36 -9.27 -8.29
CA ASP A 16 12.52 -10.66 -8.73
C ASP A 16 11.49 -11.59 -8.06
N ASP A 17 11.25 -11.41 -6.76
CA ASP A 17 10.24 -12.20 -6.04
C ASP A 17 8.83 -11.84 -6.51
N PHE A 18 8.56 -10.55 -6.74
CA PHE A 18 7.26 -10.08 -7.21
C PHE A 18 6.92 -10.66 -8.59
N PHE A 19 7.83 -10.60 -9.56
CA PHE A 19 7.54 -11.07 -10.92
C PHE A 19 7.68 -12.59 -11.10
N SER A 20 8.37 -13.29 -10.19
CA SER A 20 8.52 -14.74 -10.27
C SER A 20 7.31 -15.54 -9.81
N SER A 21 6.37 -14.93 -9.08
CA SER A 21 5.24 -15.65 -8.48
C SER A 21 3.93 -14.87 -8.53
N LYS A 22 2.95 -15.41 -9.27
CA LYS A 22 1.58 -14.89 -9.26
C LYS A 22 0.96 -14.90 -7.85
N LEU A 23 1.29 -15.89 -7.03
CA LEU A 23 0.82 -15.95 -5.65
C LEU A 23 1.35 -14.76 -4.82
N ILE A 24 2.61 -14.36 -5.04
CA ILE A 24 3.20 -13.18 -4.39
C ILE A 24 2.49 -11.92 -4.89
N GLN A 25 2.26 -11.80 -6.20
CA GLN A 25 1.52 -10.66 -6.78
C GLN A 25 0.13 -10.52 -6.14
N ASP A 26 -0.64 -11.61 -6.10
CA ASP A 26 -1.98 -11.62 -5.50
C ASP A 26 -1.94 -11.26 -4.01
N ALA A 27 -0.96 -11.77 -3.26
CA ALA A 27 -0.78 -11.45 -1.85
C ALA A 27 -0.42 -9.98 -1.62
N VAL A 28 0.47 -9.42 -2.44
CA VAL A 28 0.86 -8.01 -2.39
C VAL A 28 -0.33 -7.11 -2.72
N ILE A 29 -1.01 -7.35 -3.84
CA ILE A 29 -2.19 -6.60 -4.27
C ILE A 29 -3.25 -6.62 -3.16
N ARG A 30 -3.51 -7.78 -2.56
CA ARG A 30 -4.46 -7.89 -1.46
C ARG A 30 -4.10 -7.02 -0.26
N ASN A 31 -2.82 -6.94 0.11
CA ASN A 31 -2.39 -6.09 1.22
C ASN A 31 -2.50 -4.59 0.86
N LEU A 32 -2.25 -4.21 -0.39
CA LEU A 32 -2.46 -2.84 -0.87
C LEU A 32 -3.95 -2.43 -0.80
N GLU A 33 -4.86 -3.33 -1.20
CA GLU A 33 -6.31 -3.09 -1.07
C GLU A 33 -6.74 -2.86 0.39
N ILE A 34 -6.20 -3.66 1.32
CA ILE A 34 -6.51 -3.55 2.75
C ILE A 34 -6.00 -2.21 3.29
N ILE A 35 -4.83 -1.75 2.88
CA ILE A 35 -4.30 -0.41 3.25
C ILE A 35 -5.25 0.69 2.77
N GLY A 36 -5.71 0.63 1.52
CA GLY A 36 -6.65 1.60 0.98
C GLY A 36 -8.00 1.60 1.70
N GLU A 37 -8.53 0.42 2.04
CA GLU A 37 -9.78 0.28 2.79
C GLU A 37 -9.66 0.79 4.23
N ALA A 38 -8.54 0.49 4.91
CA ALA A 38 -8.28 0.98 6.25
C ALA A 38 -8.25 2.52 6.29
N THR A 39 -7.70 3.14 5.24
CA THR A 39 -7.64 4.61 5.12
C THR A 39 -9.03 5.26 5.07
N LYS A 40 -10.00 4.60 4.42
CA LYS A 40 -11.40 5.10 4.36
C LYS A 40 -12.09 5.10 5.74
N ARG A 41 -11.61 4.30 6.69
CA ARG A 41 -12.13 4.23 8.07
C ARG A 41 -11.58 5.31 8.99
N ILE A 42 -10.51 6.01 8.59
CA ILE A 42 -9.91 7.08 9.36
C ILE A 42 -10.80 8.33 9.26
N SER A 43 -11.11 8.92 10.42
CA SER A 43 -11.99 10.08 10.50
C SER A 43 -11.47 11.25 9.65
N LYS A 44 -12.39 12.05 9.11
CA LYS A 44 -12.04 13.24 8.31
C LYS A 44 -11.17 14.22 9.12
N VAL A 45 -11.53 14.45 10.38
CA VAL A 45 -10.83 15.36 11.29
C VAL A 45 -9.37 14.91 11.49
N TYR A 46 -9.13 13.62 11.73
CA TYR A 46 -7.78 13.10 11.90
C TYR A 46 -6.94 13.25 10.61
N ARG A 47 -7.54 12.95 9.45
CA ARG A 47 -6.86 13.15 8.16
C ARG A 47 -6.51 14.61 7.89
N GLU A 48 -7.39 15.53 8.27
CA GLU A 48 -7.18 16.98 8.15
C GLU A 48 -6.09 17.51 9.10
N GLN A 49 -5.87 16.85 10.24
CA GLN A 49 -4.77 17.18 11.16
C GLN A 49 -3.42 16.64 10.68
N HIS A 50 -3.41 15.62 9.83
CA HIS A 50 -2.21 14.94 9.37
C HIS A 50 -2.07 14.97 7.84
N LEU A 51 -2.04 16.17 7.26
CA LEU A 51 -1.99 16.39 5.80
C LEU A 51 -0.70 15.91 5.11
N HIS A 52 0.36 15.65 5.88
CA HIS A 52 1.61 15.13 5.34
C HIS A 52 1.49 13.66 4.87
N VAL A 53 0.47 12.94 5.36
CA VAL A 53 0.16 11.56 4.93
C VAL A 53 -0.73 11.58 3.70
N PRO A 54 -0.40 10.80 2.65
CA PRO A 54 -1.12 10.80 1.37
C PRO A 54 -2.42 9.98 1.45
N TRP A 55 -3.35 10.41 2.32
CA TRP A 55 -4.58 9.67 2.60
C TRP A 55 -5.46 9.45 1.35
N ARG A 56 -5.43 10.41 0.42
CA ARG A 56 -6.26 10.36 -0.78
C ARG A 56 -5.72 9.34 -1.76
N GLU A 57 -4.41 9.31 -1.93
CA GLU A 57 -3.68 8.37 -2.79
C GLU A 57 -3.83 6.95 -2.25
N MET A 58 -3.69 6.75 -0.94
CA MET A 58 -3.94 5.45 -0.29
C MET A 58 -5.37 4.96 -0.54
N ALA A 59 -6.38 5.82 -0.36
CA ALA A 59 -7.77 5.45 -0.60
C ALA A 59 -8.05 5.15 -2.08
N GLY A 60 -7.40 5.89 -2.99
CA GLY A 60 -7.51 5.71 -4.44
C GLY A 60 -6.77 4.48 -4.97
N LEU A 61 -5.74 4.00 -4.28
CA LEU A 61 -4.98 2.80 -4.67
C LEU A 61 -5.90 1.58 -4.79
N ARG A 62 -6.83 1.40 -3.85
CA ARG A 62 -7.85 0.36 -3.93
C ARG A 62 -8.69 0.50 -5.21
N ASP A 63 -9.14 1.72 -5.51
CA ASP A 63 -10.04 1.96 -6.63
C ASP A 63 -9.35 1.64 -7.97
N VAL A 64 -8.04 1.88 -8.09
CA VAL A 64 -7.22 1.47 -9.24
C VAL A 64 -7.05 -0.06 -9.30
N LEU A 65 -6.70 -0.69 -8.16
CA LEU A 65 -6.41 -2.12 -8.11
C LEU A 65 -7.63 -3.01 -8.37
N ILE A 66 -8.82 -2.62 -7.90
CA ILE A 66 -10.04 -3.44 -8.04
C ILE A 66 -10.75 -3.26 -9.39
N HIS A 67 -10.68 -2.07 -9.99
CA HIS A 67 -11.38 -1.80 -11.26
C HIS A 67 -10.63 -2.42 -12.44
N ASP A 68 -9.31 -2.45 -12.38
CA ASP A 68 -8.47 -3.03 -13.41
C ASP A 68 -7.97 -4.43 -13.05
N TYR A 69 -8.41 -5.13 -12.00
CA TYR A 69 -7.79 -6.43 -11.57
C TYR A 69 -7.70 -7.51 -12.68
N PHE A 70 -8.46 -7.38 -13.78
CA PHE A 70 -8.35 -8.21 -15.00
C PHE A 70 -7.36 -7.67 -16.06
N GLY A 71 -6.61 -6.61 -15.77
CA GLY A 71 -5.72 -5.86 -16.67
C GLY A 71 -4.76 -4.87 -15.99
N VAL A 72 -4.63 -4.87 -14.65
CA VAL A 72 -3.65 -4.07 -13.91
C VAL A 72 -2.28 -4.52 -14.40
N ASP A 73 -1.53 -3.57 -14.94
CA ASP A 73 -0.13 -3.79 -15.27
C ASP A 73 0.63 -4.04 -13.96
N ASN A 74 1.20 -5.24 -13.81
CA ASN A 74 2.02 -5.61 -12.66
C ASN A 74 3.20 -4.65 -12.45
N GLY A 75 3.66 -3.96 -13.51
CA GLY A 75 4.64 -2.88 -13.41
C GLY A 75 4.11 -1.66 -12.63
N ILE A 76 2.82 -1.33 -12.75
CA ILE A 76 2.19 -0.27 -11.95
C ILE A 76 2.14 -0.69 -10.47
N VAL A 77 1.73 -1.94 -10.20
CA VAL A 77 1.71 -2.46 -8.82
C VAL A 77 3.10 -2.43 -8.22
N TRP A 78 4.10 -2.91 -8.97
CA TRP A 78 5.49 -2.89 -8.53
C TRP A 78 5.97 -1.47 -8.25
N ASN A 79 5.66 -0.50 -9.11
CA ASN A 79 6.02 0.90 -8.90
C ASN A 79 5.42 1.46 -7.60
N VAL A 80 4.18 1.11 -7.26
CA VAL A 80 3.58 1.49 -5.97
C VAL A 80 4.34 0.85 -4.80
N VAL A 81 4.67 -0.44 -4.90
CA VAL A 81 5.43 -1.16 -3.86
C VAL A 81 6.80 -0.53 -3.65
N GLU A 82 7.51 -0.19 -4.73
CA GLU A 82 8.86 0.35 -4.66
C GLU A 82 8.88 1.83 -4.22
N LYS A 83 8.01 2.67 -4.79
CA LYS A 83 8.06 4.12 -4.60
C LYS A 83 7.19 4.63 -3.46
N GLU A 84 6.02 4.04 -3.25
CA GLU A 84 4.98 4.64 -2.40
C GLU A 84 4.90 3.98 -1.02
N ILE A 85 5.18 2.67 -0.92
CA ILE A 85 5.08 1.95 0.36
C ILE A 85 6.17 2.35 1.36
N PRO A 86 7.47 2.50 1.00
CA PRO A 86 8.48 2.94 1.96
C PRO A 86 8.19 4.31 2.59
N PRO A 87 7.92 5.40 1.84
CA PRO A 87 7.64 6.69 2.46
C PRO A 87 6.31 6.69 3.22
N LEU A 88 5.33 5.87 2.82
CA LEU A 88 4.10 5.70 3.59
C LEU A 88 4.39 5.05 4.96
N LYS A 89 5.24 4.03 5.01
CA LYS A 89 5.65 3.37 6.26
C LYS A 89 6.28 4.35 7.24
N GLU A 90 7.20 5.19 6.76
CA GLU A 90 7.85 6.23 7.57
C GLU A 90 6.81 7.18 8.17
N LYS A 91 5.93 7.75 7.33
CA LYS A 91 4.89 8.68 7.78
C LYS A 91 3.93 8.07 8.81
N ILE A 92 3.57 6.80 8.64
CA ILE A 92 2.70 6.11 9.60
C ILE A 92 3.44 5.83 10.91
N ASN A 93 4.73 5.49 10.86
CA ASN A 93 5.54 5.34 12.07
C ASN A 93 5.65 6.67 12.83
N ASP A 94 5.91 7.77 12.14
CA ASP A 94 5.98 9.10 12.76
C ASP A 94 4.67 9.45 13.50
N LEU A 95 3.51 9.09 12.93
CA LEU A 95 2.22 9.29 13.59
C LEU A 95 2.04 8.42 14.84
N LEU A 96 2.52 7.18 14.81
CA LEU A 96 2.43 6.25 15.94
C LEU A 96 3.38 6.65 17.08
N GLU A 97 4.53 7.23 16.78
CA GLU A 97 5.48 7.75 17.77
C GLU A 97 5.04 9.08 18.41
N GLN A 98 4.15 9.83 17.73
CA GLN A 98 3.55 11.07 18.23
C GLN A 98 2.26 10.85 19.06
N SER A 99 1.79 9.61 19.19
CA SER A 99 0.54 9.23 19.88
C SER A 99 0.73 8.76 21.32
#